data_AF-A0A5N9GRI1-F1
#
_entry.id   AF-A0A5N9GRI1-F1
#
_cell.length_a   1.000
_cell.length_b   1.000
_cell.length_c   1.000
_cell.angle_alpha   90.00
_cell.angle_beta   90.00
_cell.angle_gamma   90.00
#
_symmetry.space_group_name_H-M   'P 1'
#
loop_
_entity.id
_entity.type
_entity.pdbx_description
1 polymer ?
#
loop_
_entity_poly.entity_id
_entity_poly.type
_entity_poly.pdbx_seq_one_letter_code
_entity_poly.pdbx_strand_id
1 'polypeptide(L)'
;MPITKLQFEMGIDAGIEALMVALYDFLEENQDTAYAEEELYQQFGVSDPGTYIDTSHLDIALQKIVETGAVEARSVANSTYYAFLQEIDKSTWKPVADSDNMSGDDEGDESSEPESPPSE
;
A
#
# COMPACT_ATOMS: atom_id res chain seq x y z
N MET A 1 13.56 15.52 -16.10
CA MET A 1 14.22 14.19 -16.18
C MET A 1 13.19 13.18 -16.70
N PRO A 2 13.60 12.14 -17.43
CA PRO A 2 12.69 11.04 -17.76
C PRO A 2 12.23 10.33 -16.47
N ILE A 3 10.97 9.92 -16.42
CA ILE A 3 10.39 9.10 -15.34
C ILE A 3 10.21 7.65 -15.82
N THR A 4 10.15 6.71 -14.89
CA THR A 4 9.89 5.29 -15.20
C THR A 4 8.43 5.08 -15.58
N LYS A 5 8.13 3.95 -16.23
CA LYS A 5 6.75 3.57 -16.55
C LYS A 5 5.89 3.44 -15.29
N LEU A 6 6.46 2.87 -14.22
CA LEU A 6 5.80 2.73 -12.92
C LEU A 6 5.50 4.10 -12.28
N GLN A 7 6.48 5.00 -12.29
CA GLN A 7 6.28 6.38 -11.84
C GLN A 7 5.16 7.08 -12.62
N PHE A 8 5.13 6.92 -13.95
CA PHE A 8 4.05 7.46 -14.79
C PHE A 8 2.68 6.85 -14.46
N GLU A 9 2.59 5.53 -14.29
CA GLU A 9 1.34 4.82 -13.96
C GLU A 9 0.80 5.22 -12.59
N MET A 10 1.68 5.42 -11.61
CA MET A 10 1.31 5.87 -10.27
C MET A 10 1.09 7.39 -10.18
N GLY A 11 1.48 8.14 -11.21
CA GLY A 11 1.38 9.61 -11.25
C GLY A 11 2.37 10.31 -10.32
N ILE A 12 3.57 9.73 -10.15
CA ILE A 12 4.61 10.23 -9.24
C ILE A 12 5.91 10.56 -9.96
N ASP A 13 6.81 11.27 -9.28
CA ASP A 13 8.19 11.52 -9.71
C ASP A 13 9.19 10.80 -8.80
N ALA A 14 10.49 10.95 -9.10
CA ALA A 14 11.56 10.30 -8.33
C ALA A 14 11.68 10.81 -6.87
N GLY A 15 11.26 12.04 -6.59
CA GLY A 15 11.25 12.57 -5.22
C GLY A 15 10.15 11.93 -4.39
N ILE A 16 8.96 11.79 -4.98
CA ILE A 16 7.83 11.11 -4.34
C ILE A 16 8.16 9.62 -4.14
N GLU A 17 8.75 8.94 -5.13
CA GLU A 17 9.12 7.54 -5.00
C GLU A 17 10.14 7.33 -3.87
N ALA A 18 11.14 8.21 -3.77
CA ALA A 18 12.11 8.16 -2.67
C ALA A 18 11.45 8.36 -1.30
N LEU A 19 10.47 9.26 -1.21
CA LEU A 19 9.68 9.45 0.02
C LEU A 19 8.83 8.22 0.34
N MET A 20 8.20 7.60 -0.66
CA MET A 20 7.44 6.36 -0.45
C MET A 20 8.33 5.25 0.09
N VAL A 21 9.54 5.06 -0.46
CA VAL A 21 10.50 4.08 0.06
C VAL A 21 10.90 4.39 1.50
N ALA A 22 11.21 5.66 1.80
CA ALA A 22 11.62 6.07 3.14
C ALA A 22 10.49 5.91 4.18
N LEU A 23 9.25 6.22 3.81
CA LEU A 23 8.06 6.00 4.63
C LEU A 23 7.82 4.51 4.87
N TYR A 24 7.92 3.69 3.82
CA TYR A 24 7.77 2.24 3.92
C TYR A 24 8.80 1.66 4.90
N ASP A 25 10.08 1.94 4.68
CA ASP A 25 11.18 1.40 5.51
C ASP A 25 11.02 1.85 6.97
N PHE A 26 10.65 3.12 7.21
CA PHE A 26 10.41 3.62 8.56
C PHE A 26 9.24 2.93 9.27
N LEU A 27 8.13 2.72 8.58
CA LEU A 27 6.96 2.04 9.16
C LEU A 27 7.21 0.54 9.33
N GLU A 28 7.93 -0.09 8.41
CA GLU A 28 8.38 -1.49 8.48
C GLU A 28 9.30 -1.73 9.68
N GLU A 29 10.17 -0.77 10.01
CA GLU A 29 11.01 -0.83 11.22
C GLU A 29 10.19 -0.63 12.53
N ASN A 30 9.01 -0.02 12.44
CA ASN A 30 8.18 0.37 13.58
C ASN A 30 6.75 -0.23 13.50
N GLN A 31 6.64 -1.52 13.19
CA GLN A 31 5.35 -2.19 12.91
C GLN A 31 4.32 -2.08 14.05
N ASP A 32 4.76 -2.02 15.31
CA ASP A 32 3.89 -1.91 16.48
C ASP A 32 3.41 -0.48 16.77
N THR A 33 3.78 0.51 15.94
CA THR A 33 3.50 1.94 16.17
C THR A 33 2.79 2.56 14.99
N ALA A 34 1.71 3.29 15.28
CA ALA A 34 1.04 4.15 14.31
C ALA A 34 1.49 5.60 14.52
N TYR A 35 1.81 6.30 13.43
CA TYR A 35 2.31 7.67 13.47
C TYR A 35 1.27 8.63 12.94
N ALA A 36 1.05 9.74 13.64
CA ALA A 36 0.21 10.80 13.13
C ALA A 36 0.87 11.47 11.92
N GLU A 37 0.03 11.98 11.01
CA GLU A 37 0.47 12.76 9.86
C GLU A 37 1.49 13.85 10.23
N GLU A 38 1.23 14.60 11.30
CA GLU A 38 2.09 15.68 11.81
C GLU A 38 3.46 15.19 12.28
N GLU A 39 3.56 13.95 12.75
CA GLU A 39 4.82 13.33 13.17
C GLU A 39 5.65 12.93 11.95
N LEU A 40 4.99 12.38 10.91
CA LEU A 40 5.63 12.07 9.64
C LEU A 40 6.09 13.34 8.92
N TYR A 41 5.33 14.44 9.02
CA TYR A 41 5.78 15.75 8.55
C TYR A 41 7.03 16.26 9.26
N GLN A 42 7.14 16.05 10.57
CA GLN A 42 8.36 16.44 11.30
C GLN A 42 9.55 15.56 10.93
N GLN A 43 9.32 14.26 10.73
CA GLN A 43 10.35 13.28 10.41
C GLN A 43 10.89 13.45 8.98
N PHE A 44 10.00 13.65 8.00
CA PHE A 44 10.34 13.65 6.57
C PHE A 44 10.25 15.03 5.91
N GLY A 45 9.46 15.95 6.45
CA GLY A 45 9.27 17.30 5.90
C GLY A 45 10.41 18.28 6.21
N VAL A 46 11.35 17.92 7.11
CA VAL A 46 12.50 18.76 7.47
C VAL A 46 13.81 18.11 7.03
N SER A 47 13.94 17.84 5.73
CA SER A 47 15.25 17.46 5.19
C SER A 47 15.98 18.71 4.71
N ASP A 48 16.90 19.19 5.55
CA ASP A 48 17.91 20.23 5.27
C ASP A 48 17.42 21.70 5.18
N PRO A 49 18.07 22.64 5.91
CA PRO A 49 17.89 24.07 5.67
C PRO A 49 18.46 24.46 4.31
N GLY A 50 17.64 24.32 3.26
CA GLY A 50 18.01 24.58 1.87
C GLY A 50 17.31 23.69 0.85
N THR A 51 16.71 22.58 1.29
CA THR A 51 15.92 21.70 0.43
C THR A 51 14.45 21.87 0.82
N TYR A 52 13.69 22.56 -0.04
CA TYR A 52 12.24 22.62 0.11
C TYR A 52 11.72 21.26 -0.32
N ILE A 53 11.50 20.34 0.63
CA ILE A 53 10.55 19.26 0.37
C ILE A 53 9.20 19.95 0.33
N ASP A 54 8.63 20.05 -0.86
CA ASP A 54 7.25 20.49 -1.02
C ASP A 54 6.40 19.55 -0.16
N THR A 55 5.66 20.09 0.81
CA THR A 55 4.75 19.30 1.64
C THR A 55 3.78 18.49 0.76
N SER A 56 3.47 19.02 -0.42
CA SER A 56 2.75 18.36 -1.51
C SER A 56 3.34 16.99 -1.91
N HIS A 57 4.67 16.82 -1.91
CA HIS A 57 5.31 15.55 -2.24
C HIS A 57 5.10 14.51 -1.14
N LEU A 58 5.13 14.92 0.12
CA LEU A 58 4.86 14.03 1.25
C LEU A 58 3.39 13.61 1.28
N ASP A 59 2.46 14.54 1.05
CA ASP A 59 1.03 14.21 0.90
C ASP A 59 0.80 13.17 -0.20
N ILE A 60 1.39 13.38 -1.37
CA ILE A 60 1.24 12.43 -2.49
C ILE A 60 1.88 11.09 -2.13
N ALA A 61 3.04 11.08 -1.49
CA ALA A 61 3.69 9.83 -1.08
C ALA A 61 2.85 9.04 -0.06
N LEU A 62 2.28 9.70 0.96
CA LEU A 62 1.38 9.09 1.95
C LEU A 62 0.11 8.54 1.29
N GLN A 63 -0.49 9.30 0.38
CA GLN A 63 -1.64 8.81 -0.37
C GLN A 63 -1.26 7.56 -1.19
N LYS A 64 -0.15 7.62 -1.92
CA LYS A 64 0.26 6.55 -2.82
C LYS A 64 0.66 5.28 -2.08
N ILE A 65 1.37 5.37 -0.96
CA ILE A 65 1.76 4.19 -0.18
C ILE A 65 0.56 3.52 0.52
N VAL A 66 -0.50 4.27 0.80
CA VAL A 66 -1.77 3.68 1.27
C VAL A 66 -2.50 2.98 0.12
N GLU A 67 -2.51 3.56 -1.08
CA GLU A 67 -3.10 2.95 -2.28
C GLU A 67 -2.46 1.60 -2.66
N THR A 68 -1.19 1.36 -2.29
CA THR A 68 -0.51 0.08 -2.55
C THR A 68 -0.90 -1.02 -1.57
N GLY A 69 -1.56 -0.66 -0.45
CA GLY A 69 -1.89 -1.58 0.63
C GLY A 69 -0.70 -1.93 1.53
N ALA A 70 0.46 -1.28 1.39
CA ALA A 70 1.58 -1.48 2.29
C ALA A 70 1.36 -0.84 3.67
N VAL A 71 0.60 0.26 3.68
CA VAL A 71 0.33 1.09 4.85
C VAL A 71 -1.18 1.26 5.00
N GLU A 72 -1.69 1.12 6.22
CA GLU A 72 -3.06 1.51 6.53
C GLU A 72 -3.10 2.94 7.05
N ALA A 73 -4.12 3.69 6.61
CA ALA A 73 -4.45 5.00 7.16
C ALA A 73 -5.77 4.91 7.93
N ARG A 74 -5.79 5.41 9.17
CA ARG A 74 -6.98 5.42 10.01
C ARG A 74 -7.12 6.73 10.75
N SER A 75 -8.32 7.32 10.70
CA SER A 75 -8.64 8.49 11.50
C SER A 75 -8.95 8.08 12.94
N VAL A 76 -8.20 8.63 13.89
CA VAL A 76 -8.41 8.45 15.32
C VAL A 76 -8.57 9.83 15.96
N ALA A 77 -9.73 10.05 16.59
CA ALA A 77 -10.16 11.36 17.06
C ALA A 77 -10.17 12.42 15.95
N ASN A 78 -9.15 13.28 15.88
CA ASN A 78 -9.04 14.39 14.92
C ASN A 78 -7.78 14.32 14.04
N SER A 79 -7.03 13.21 14.10
CA SER A 79 -5.78 13.04 13.35
C SER A 79 -5.81 11.75 12.54
N THR A 80 -5.19 11.79 11.37
CA THR A 80 -4.94 10.60 10.56
C THR A 80 -3.65 9.95 11.03
N TYR A 81 -3.73 8.67 11.34
CA TYR A 81 -2.61 7.84 11.72
C TYR A 81 -2.30 6.85 10.61
N TYR A 82 -1.01 6.59 10.42
CA TYR A 82 -0.48 5.67 9.43
C TYR A 82 0.31 4.57 10.14
N ALA A 83 0.06 3.31 9.77
CA ALA A 83 0.73 2.16 10.34
C ALA A 83 1.10 1.16 9.24
N PHE A 84 2.16 0.39 9.48
CA PHE A 84 2.56 -0.70 8.59
C PHE A 84 1.45 -1.77 8.54
N LEU A 85 1.05 -2.17 7.34
CA LEU A 85 0.02 -3.20 7.13
C LEU A 85 0.62 -4.53 6.70
N GLN A 86 1.49 -4.51 5.69
CA GLN A 86 2.08 -5.72 5.12
C GLN A 86 3.29 -5.43 4.24
N GLU A 87 4.08 -6.47 4.01
CA GLU A 87 5.21 -6.42 3.09
C GLU A 87 4.75 -6.30 1.62
N ILE A 88 5.49 -5.50 0.86
CA ILE A 88 5.30 -5.30 -0.57
C ILE A 88 6.63 -5.36 -1.33
N ASP A 89 6.56 -5.74 -2.61
CA ASP A 89 7.70 -5.63 -3.51
C ASP A 89 7.87 -4.16 -3.92
N LYS A 90 8.92 -3.50 -3.40
CA LYS A 90 9.25 -2.08 -3.68
C LYS A 90 9.53 -1.78 -5.17
N SER A 91 9.79 -2.79 -6.00
CA SER A 91 10.00 -2.60 -7.44
C SER A 91 8.70 -2.52 -8.23
N THR A 92 7.61 -3.02 -7.65
CA THR A 92 6.29 -3.11 -8.30
C THR A 92 5.17 -2.47 -7.49
N TRP A 93 5.45 -2.09 -6.24
CA TRP A 93 4.51 -1.57 -5.26
C TRP A 93 3.27 -2.46 -5.08
N LYS A 94 3.49 -3.77 -5.06
CA LYS A 94 2.45 -4.80 -4.92
C LYS A 94 2.71 -5.68 -3.71
N PRO A 95 1.65 -6.17 -3.03
CA PRO A 95 1.73 -7.23 -2.03
C PRO A 95 2.66 -8.35 -2.46
N VAL A 96 3.63 -8.70 -1.60
CA VAL A 96 4.29 -9.99 -1.71
C VAL A 96 3.21 -10.99 -1.33
N ALA A 97 2.70 -11.75 -2.31
CA ALA A 97 1.67 -12.74 -2.02
C ALA A 97 2.20 -13.72 -0.97
N ASP A 98 1.61 -13.71 0.22
CA ASP A 98 1.72 -14.79 1.17
C ASP A 98 1.29 -16.06 0.42
N SER A 99 2.27 -16.90 0.11
CA SER A 99 2.05 -18.16 -0.60
C SER A 99 1.44 -19.23 0.30
N ASP A 100 0.81 -18.83 1.42
CA ASP A 100 0.41 -19.72 2.51
C ASP A 100 -1.09 -19.68 2.87
N ASN A 101 -1.98 -19.33 1.92
CA ASN A 101 -3.39 -19.65 2.12
C ASN A 101 -4.18 -19.94 0.84
N MET A 102 -3.99 -21.16 0.31
CA MET A 102 -5.04 -21.92 -0.34
C MET A 102 -4.87 -23.41 -0.01
N SER A 103 -4.94 -23.71 1.28
CA SER A 103 -5.28 -25.04 1.77
C SER A 103 -6.81 -25.13 1.93
N GLY A 104 -7.44 -25.97 1.11
CA GLY A 104 -8.66 -26.70 1.47
C GLY A 104 -10.00 -25.99 1.32
N ASP A 105 -10.61 -26.14 0.14
CA ASP A 105 -12.06 -26.40 0.06
C ASP A 105 -12.24 -27.62 -0.86
N ASP A 106 -12.00 -28.78 -0.25
CA ASP A 106 -12.62 -30.05 -0.62
C ASP A 106 -14.00 -30.03 0.04
N GLU A 107 -15.04 -29.65 -0.71
CA GLU A 107 -16.41 -30.04 -0.39
C GLU A 107 -17.10 -30.54 -1.66
N GLY A 108 -17.36 -31.85 -1.66
CA GLY A 108 -18.72 -32.33 -1.88
C GLY A 108 -19.17 -32.54 -3.32
N ASP A 109 -18.98 -33.79 -3.76
CA ASP A 109 -19.79 -34.50 -4.73
C ASP A 109 -21.31 -34.35 -4.48
N GLU A 110 -22.10 -34.67 -5.51
CA GLU A 110 -23.53 -34.97 -5.52
C GLU A 110 -24.56 -33.81 -5.62
N SER A 111 -24.99 -33.52 -6.86
CA SER A 111 -26.38 -33.15 -7.15
C SER A 111 -26.78 -33.55 -8.57
N SER A 112 -27.18 -34.83 -8.66
CA SER A 112 -28.19 -35.42 -9.53
C SER A 112 -28.92 -34.48 -10.49
N GLU A 113 -28.67 -34.64 -11.78
CA GLU A 113 -29.53 -34.11 -12.85
C GLU A 113 -30.61 -35.18 -13.16
N PRO A 114 -31.91 -34.94 -12.92
CA PRO A 114 -32.94 -35.89 -13.32
C PRO A 114 -33.26 -35.72 -14.81
N GLU A 115 -33.08 -36.81 -15.56
CA GLU A 115 -33.59 -36.98 -16.91
C GLU A 115 -35.08 -36.60 -16.98
N SER A 116 -35.48 -35.90 -18.05
CA SER A 116 -36.87 -35.88 -18.50
C SER A 116 -36.94 -36.04 -20.02
N PRO A 117 -37.84 -36.92 -20.51
CA PRO A 117 -37.76 -37.58 -21.82
C PRO A 117 -38.37 -36.74 -22.97
N PRO A 118 -38.20 -37.18 -24.25
CA PRO A 118 -38.60 -36.41 -25.43
C PRO A 118 -40.07 -36.64 -25.80
N SER A 119 -40.71 -35.65 -26.42
CA SER A 119 -41.98 -35.73 -27.18
C SER A 119 -42.16 -34.40 -27.94
N GLU A 120 -42.60 -34.29 -29.20
CA GLU A 120 -42.94 -35.21 -30.30
C GLU A 120 -42.85 -34.39 -31.60
#